data_AF-A0A1E3L7C4-F1
#
_entry.id   AF-A0A1E3L7C4-F1
#
_cell.length_a   1.000
_cell.length_b   1.000
_cell.length_c   1.000
_cell.angle_alpha   90.00
_cell.angle_beta   90.00
_cell.angle_gamma   90.00
#
_symmetry.space_group_name_H-M   'P 1'
#
loop_
_entity.id
_entity.type
_entity.pdbx_description
1 polymer ?
#
loop_
_entity_poly.entity_id
_entity_poly.type
_entity_poly.pdbx_seq_one_letter_code
_entity_poly.pdbx_strand_id
1 'polypeptide(L)'
;MTVYNSACDVSQPQEGHRLTDIPAHDPFVLADSSTGTYYLYTGAVPSLHGVASYGVLTYTSQDLESWKGPYLVFTIPENSWAHPQHGAWAPEVHAYKGRYYLFVTLHNQERKLDGEPVQGYEKHWRGTVIAVSDSPAGPFEMINPEAPVVSSTQMTLDGTLYMDEQDEPWMVYCHEWIQTIDGTIEGVRLDADLSTAIGEPMTLLQASSAPWLSQQQHALEDQEISVYVTDGCQLYRTFSGKLMMLWSSYEGDSYVQTIARSISGTLAGPWEQLEPLVKEDSGHGMLFQTFDQQWMLILHRPFDMPASRCYLYEIEDTGDRFRLKHSIATL
;
A
#
# COMPACT_ATOMS: atom_id res chain seq x y z
N MET A 1 11.24 7.86 24.54
CA MET A 1 10.79 7.34 23.24
C MET A 1 12.00 6.70 22.59
N THR A 2 11.86 5.49 22.05
CA THR A 2 12.96 4.69 21.50
C THR A 2 13.18 5.06 20.04
N VAL A 3 14.44 5.15 19.62
CA VAL A 3 14.84 5.36 18.23
C VAL A 3 15.70 4.17 17.82
N TYR A 4 15.33 3.49 16.74
CA TYR A 4 15.99 2.26 16.30
C TYR A 4 17.39 2.51 15.72
N ASN A 5 17.51 3.46 14.79
CA ASN A 5 18.77 3.94 14.23
C ASN A 5 18.63 5.43 13.84
N SER A 6 19.70 6.06 13.33
CA SER A 6 19.66 7.48 12.96
C SER A 6 18.67 7.79 11.83
N ALA A 7 18.42 6.84 10.92
CA ALA A 7 17.42 6.99 9.87
C ALA A 7 15.98 6.98 10.40
N CYS A 8 15.74 6.60 11.65
CA CYS A 8 14.43 6.65 12.29
C CYS A 8 14.22 7.90 13.17
N ASP A 9 15.23 8.73 13.40
CA ASP A 9 15.15 9.82 14.39
C ASP A 9 14.43 11.06 13.83
N VAL A 10 13.12 11.13 14.05
CA VAL A 10 12.29 12.29 13.66
C VAL A 10 12.74 13.60 14.34
N SER A 11 13.42 13.53 15.49
CA SER A 11 13.91 14.71 16.20
C SER A 11 15.21 15.26 15.63
N GLN A 12 15.95 14.46 14.87
CA GLN A 12 17.22 14.82 14.24
C GLN A 12 17.31 14.30 12.80
N PRO A 13 16.50 14.82 11.85
CA PRO A 13 16.55 14.39 10.46
C PRO A 13 17.94 14.61 9.86
N GLN A 14 18.46 13.63 9.13
CA GLN A 14 19.80 13.67 8.52
C GLN A 14 19.72 13.50 7.00
N GLU A 15 20.83 13.77 6.33
CA GLU A 15 21.03 13.52 4.90
C GLU A 15 21.98 12.34 4.71
N GLY A 16 21.94 11.70 3.55
CA GLY A 16 22.87 10.63 3.19
C GLY A 16 22.43 9.23 3.61
N HIS A 17 21.17 9.05 4.01
CA HIS A 17 20.62 7.72 4.23
C HIS A 17 20.52 6.96 2.91
N ARG A 18 20.80 5.66 2.94
CA ARG A 18 20.44 4.74 1.87
C ARG A 18 19.14 4.04 2.22
N LEU A 19 18.46 3.47 1.22
CA LEU A 19 17.27 2.64 1.45
C LEU A 19 17.54 1.47 2.40
N THR A 20 18.77 0.97 2.43
CA THR A 20 19.22 -0.09 3.36
C THR A 20 19.38 0.38 4.80
N ASP A 21 19.41 1.69 5.06
CA ASP A 21 19.44 2.26 6.40
C ASP A 21 18.03 2.46 6.96
N ILE A 22 17.02 2.62 6.10
CA ILE A 22 15.64 2.98 6.45
C ILE A 22 14.79 1.71 6.66
N PRO A 23 14.38 1.38 7.90
CA PRO A 23 13.36 0.36 8.11
C PRO A 23 12.04 0.83 7.51
N ALA A 24 11.48 0.04 6.61
CA ALA A 24 10.25 0.39 5.92
C ALA A 24 9.42 -0.86 5.63
N HIS A 25 8.12 -0.75 5.90
CA HIS A 25 7.09 -1.64 5.41
C HIS A 25 6.20 -0.82 4.46
N ASP A 26 5.69 -1.45 3.42
CA ASP A 26 4.78 -0.83 2.43
C ASP A 26 5.28 0.52 1.86
N PRO A 27 6.48 0.56 1.25
CA PRO A 27 7.06 1.80 0.78
C PRO A 27 6.33 2.32 -0.47
N PHE A 28 5.99 3.61 -0.47
CA PHE A 28 5.42 4.29 -1.63
C PHE A 28 6.31 5.46 -2.05
N VAL A 29 6.63 5.58 -3.35
CA VAL A 29 7.40 6.71 -3.89
C VAL A 29 6.54 7.58 -4.78
N LEU A 30 6.44 8.86 -4.41
CA LEU A 30 5.94 9.91 -5.29
C LEU A 30 7.13 10.62 -5.96
N ALA A 31 7.20 10.55 -7.29
CA ALA A 31 8.10 11.37 -8.09
C ALA A 31 7.44 12.72 -8.42
N ASP A 32 7.63 13.71 -7.55
CA ASP A 32 6.98 15.01 -7.71
C ASP A 32 7.81 15.94 -8.62
N SER A 33 7.37 16.07 -9.87
CA SER A 33 8.05 16.90 -10.88
C SER A 33 7.97 18.40 -10.57
N SER A 34 6.98 18.84 -9.78
CA SER A 34 6.83 20.25 -9.40
C SER A 34 7.95 20.75 -8.49
N THR A 35 8.45 19.86 -7.62
CA THR A 35 9.56 20.10 -6.71
C THR A 35 10.87 19.46 -7.16
N GLY A 36 10.85 18.64 -8.22
CA GLY A 36 12.01 17.89 -8.69
C GLY A 36 12.55 16.93 -7.62
N THR A 37 11.66 16.37 -6.80
CA THR A 37 12.01 15.57 -5.62
C THR A 37 11.20 14.27 -5.57
N TYR A 38 11.87 13.17 -5.22
CA TYR A 38 11.24 11.91 -4.86
C TYR A 38 10.89 11.91 -3.37
N TYR A 39 9.66 11.52 -3.04
CA TYR A 39 9.18 11.37 -1.66
C TYR A 39 8.87 9.90 -1.39
N LEU A 40 9.61 9.29 -0.46
CA LEU A 40 9.34 7.95 0.05
C LEU A 40 8.46 8.07 1.29
N TYR A 41 7.29 7.45 1.27
CA TYR A 41 6.38 7.37 2.42
C TYR A 41 6.39 5.97 3.04
N THR A 42 6.35 5.91 4.37
CA THR A 42 6.21 4.67 5.15
C THR A 42 5.64 4.99 6.54
N GLY A 43 5.23 3.96 7.30
CA GLY A 43 4.58 4.11 8.59
C GLY A 43 5.50 4.69 9.69
N ALA A 44 5.00 5.68 10.43
CA ALA A 44 5.60 6.12 11.68
C ALA A 44 5.16 5.18 12.81
N VAL A 45 6.12 4.54 13.46
CA VAL A 45 5.89 3.60 14.57
C VAL A 45 6.54 4.12 15.86
N PRO A 46 5.79 4.31 16.96
CA PRO A 46 6.32 4.84 18.23
C PRO A 46 7.54 4.10 18.78
N SER A 47 7.58 2.78 18.63
CA SER A 47 8.68 1.93 19.13
C SER A 47 9.98 2.06 18.32
N LEU A 48 9.92 2.60 17.10
CA LEU A 48 11.07 2.70 16.19
C LEU A 48 11.53 4.15 15.96
N HIS A 49 10.60 5.10 15.92
CA HIS A 49 10.84 6.44 15.35
C HIS A 49 10.86 7.56 16.38
N GLY A 50 10.77 7.23 17.68
CA GLY A 50 10.79 8.24 18.72
C GLY A 50 9.54 9.15 18.74
N VAL A 51 8.43 8.73 18.13
CA VAL A 51 7.16 9.49 18.03
C VAL A 51 6.14 9.07 19.08
N ALA A 52 5.17 9.94 19.38
CA ALA A 52 4.16 9.70 20.41
C ALA A 52 2.99 8.81 19.94
N SER A 53 2.69 8.79 18.64
CA SER A 53 1.56 8.07 18.05
C SER A 53 1.97 7.46 16.70
N TYR A 54 1.20 6.50 16.22
CA TYR A 54 1.31 6.05 14.84
C TYR A 54 0.96 7.18 13.86
N GLY A 55 1.52 7.10 12.66
CA GLY A 55 1.40 8.13 11.63
C GLY A 55 2.14 7.77 10.36
N VAL A 56 2.55 8.77 9.58
CA VAL A 56 3.30 8.60 8.33
C VAL A 56 4.54 9.46 8.34
N LEU A 57 5.65 8.87 7.91
CA LEU A 57 6.92 9.55 7.66
C LEU A 57 7.12 9.77 6.17
N THR A 58 7.89 10.80 5.82
CA THR A 58 8.47 10.93 4.49
C THR A 58 10.00 11.08 4.56
N TYR A 59 10.66 10.57 3.54
CA TYR A 59 12.05 10.83 3.21
C TYR A 59 12.12 11.43 1.81
N THR A 60 13.02 12.37 1.57
CA THR A 60 13.18 13.04 0.28
C THR A 60 14.50 12.71 -0.38
N SER A 61 14.51 12.53 -1.70
CA SER A 61 15.72 12.34 -2.50
C SER A 61 15.62 13.06 -3.85
N GLN A 62 16.76 13.40 -4.43
CA GLN A 62 16.85 13.92 -5.81
C GLN A 62 17.32 12.86 -6.81
N ASP A 63 17.90 11.76 -6.33
CA ASP A 63 18.62 10.76 -7.14
C ASP A 63 18.20 9.31 -6.86
N LEU A 64 17.32 9.08 -5.88
CA LEU A 64 16.90 7.76 -5.35
C LEU A 64 18.02 7.00 -4.59
N GLU A 65 19.23 7.54 -4.52
CA GLU A 65 20.38 6.93 -3.86
C GLU A 65 20.59 7.48 -2.46
N SER A 66 20.55 8.81 -2.32
CA SER A 66 20.76 9.54 -1.07
C SER A 66 19.45 10.15 -0.60
N TRP A 67 19.04 9.79 0.61
CA TRP A 67 17.78 10.18 1.21
C TRP A 67 17.98 11.09 2.42
N LYS A 68 17.05 12.02 2.60
CA LYS A 68 16.97 12.97 3.71
C LYS A 68 15.68 12.76 4.50
N GLY A 69 15.77 12.71 5.83
CA GLY A 69 14.61 12.51 6.69
C GLY A 69 14.98 11.84 8.02
N PRO A 70 14.01 11.24 8.73
CA PRO A 70 12.58 11.23 8.41
C PRO A 70 11.88 12.53 8.81
N TYR A 71 10.80 12.87 8.12
CA TYR A 71 9.87 13.93 8.52
C TYR A 71 8.48 13.34 8.80
N LEU A 72 7.90 13.67 9.95
CA LEU A 72 6.54 13.26 10.29
C LEU A 72 5.54 14.14 9.55
N VAL A 73 4.75 13.54 8.65
CA VAL A 73 3.83 14.27 7.77
C VAL A 73 2.36 14.06 8.10
N PHE A 74 2.05 13.02 8.88
CA PHE A 74 0.71 12.73 9.38
C PHE A 74 0.78 12.03 10.73
N THR A 75 -0.16 12.35 11.62
CA THR A 75 -0.39 11.68 12.90
C THR A 75 -1.86 11.38 13.05
N ILE A 76 -2.21 10.22 13.58
CA ILE A 76 -3.61 9.88 13.88
C ILE A 76 -4.17 10.91 14.88
N PRO A 77 -5.24 11.66 14.53
CA PRO A 77 -5.83 12.63 15.45
C PRO A 77 -6.45 11.95 16.67
N GLU A 78 -6.23 12.51 17.86
CA GLU A 78 -6.76 12.01 19.14
C GLU A 78 -8.29 11.93 19.17
N ASN A 79 -8.97 12.79 18.40
CA ASN A 79 -10.42 12.84 18.31
C ASN A 79 -10.98 12.06 17.11
N SER A 80 -10.17 11.29 16.39
CA SER A 80 -10.64 10.45 15.28
C SER A 80 -11.23 9.13 15.77
N TRP A 81 -11.91 8.41 14.88
CA TRP A 81 -12.37 7.05 15.14
C TRP A 81 -11.23 6.06 15.37
N ALA A 82 -10.05 6.34 14.80
CA ALA A 82 -8.87 5.50 14.88
C ALA A 82 -8.13 5.74 16.20
N HIS A 83 -7.52 4.68 16.74
CA HIS A 83 -6.78 4.80 17.98
C HIS A 83 -5.31 5.17 17.69
N PRO A 84 -4.75 6.23 18.31
CA PRO A 84 -3.39 6.70 18.02
C PRO A 84 -2.26 5.69 18.26
N GLN A 85 -2.54 4.58 18.96
CA GLN A 85 -1.56 3.55 19.33
C GLN A 85 -1.74 2.19 18.63
N HIS A 86 -2.62 2.07 17.61
CA HIS A 86 -2.89 0.75 16.99
C HIS A 86 -2.24 0.53 15.63
N GLY A 87 -2.19 1.53 14.76
CA GLY A 87 -1.57 1.36 13.44
C GLY A 87 -1.93 2.45 12.43
N ALA A 88 -0.97 2.78 11.60
CA ALA A 88 -1.11 3.54 10.36
C ALA A 88 -0.28 2.82 9.29
N TRP A 89 -0.94 2.09 8.39
CA TRP A 89 -0.31 1.15 7.45
C TRP A 89 -0.44 1.60 6.00
N ALA A 90 0.50 1.16 5.17
CA ALA A 90 0.49 1.33 3.72
C ALA A 90 0.15 2.74 3.23
N PRO A 91 0.93 3.77 3.60
CA PRO A 91 0.65 5.13 3.17
C PRO A 91 0.98 5.34 1.68
N GLU A 92 0.01 5.80 0.91
CA GLU A 92 0.20 6.24 -0.47
C GLU A 92 -0.16 7.72 -0.63
N VAL A 93 0.65 8.49 -1.37
CA VAL A 93 0.38 9.91 -1.61
C VAL A 93 0.19 10.19 -3.10
N HIS A 94 -1.01 10.60 -3.46
CA HIS A 94 -1.41 10.86 -4.83
C HIS A 94 -1.56 12.36 -5.10
N ALA A 95 -0.96 12.85 -6.18
CA ALA A 95 -1.21 14.20 -6.67
C ALA A 95 -2.54 14.23 -7.45
N TYR A 96 -3.49 15.04 -7.00
CA TYR A 96 -4.82 15.14 -7.60
C TYR A 96 -5.32 16.59 -7.57
N LYS A 97 -5.72 17.12 -8.73
CA LYS A 97 -6.26 18.49 -8.89
C LYS A 97 -5.45 19.59 -8.17
N GLY A 98 -4.11 19.47 -8.22
CA GLY A 98 -3.19 20.46 -7.65
C GLY A 98 -2.96 20.36 -6.14
N ARG A 99 -3.44 19.29 -5.50
CA ARG A 99 -3.19 18.98 -4.08
C ARG A 99 -2.68 17.55 -3.93
N TYR A 100 -2.26 17.18 -2.73
CA TYR A 100 -1.74 15.85 -2.41
C TYR A 100 -2.66 15.15 -1.43
N TYR A 101 -3.01 13.90 -1.74
CA TYR A 101 -3.95 13.10 -0.96
C TYR A 101 -3.24 11.86 -0.45
N LEU A 102 -3.10 11.76 0.86
CA LEU A 102 -2.60 10.60 1.58
C LEU A 102 -3.74 9.62 1.80
N PHE A 103 -3.59 8.41 1.29
CA PHE A 103 -4.39 7.24 1.64
C PHE A 103 -3.59 6.44 2.66
N VAL A 104 -4.19 6.10 3.79
CA VAL A 104 -3.52 5.33 4.85
C VAL A 104 -4.52 4.49 5.63
N THR A 105 -4.18 3.24 5.91
CA THR A 105 -5.03 2.33 6.69
C THR A 105 -4.87 2.59 8.17
N LEU A 106 -5.97 2.87 8.87
CA LEU A 106 -5.96 3.12 10.32
C LEU A 106 -6.72 2.02 11.08
N HIS A 107 -6.46 1.94 12.39
CA HIS A 107 -6.91 0.84 13.24
C HIS A 107 -7.60 1.34 14.51
N ASN A 108 -8.65 0.65 14.92
CA ASN A 108 -9.16 0.73 16.27
C ASN A 108 -9.52 -0.67 16.82
N GLN A 109 -8.55 -1.31 17.47
CA GLN A 109 -8.70 -2.63 18.08
C GLN A 109 -9.66 -2.67 19.29
N GLU A 110 -10.04 -1.50 19.86
CA GLU A 110 -11.06 -1.39 20.92
C GLU A 110 -12.48 -1.40 20.36
N ARG A 111 -12.67 -1.02 19.09
CA ARG A 111 -13.95 -1.10 18.39
C ARG A 111 -14.05 -2.44 17.67
N LYS A 112 -14.53 -3.45 18.39
CA LYS A 112 -14.72 -4.82 17.86
C LYS A 112 -15.87 -4.90 16.86
N LEU A 113 -15.74 -5.82 15.91
CA LEU A 113 -16.81 -6.25 15.03
C LEU A 113 -17.31 -7.63 15.46
N ASP A 114 -18.55 -7.95 15.11
CA ASP A 114 -19.14 -9.24 15.44
C ASP A 114 -18.46 -10.40 14.68
N GLY A 115 -18.43 -11.56 15.34
CA GLY A 115 -17.98 -12.82 14.76
C GLY A 115 -16.74 -13.40 15.45
N GLU A 116 -16.53 -14.70 15.28
CA GLU A 116 -15.41 -15.41 15.89
C GLU A 116 -14.06 -14.98 15.29
N PRO A 117 -12.98 -15.02 16.08
CA PRO A 117 -11.62 -14.82 15.59
C PRO A 117 -11.26 -15.82 14.49
N VAL A 118 -10.52 -15.35 13.49
CA VAL A 118 -9.99 -16.19 12.41
C VAL A 118 -8.49 -16.32 12.62
N GLN A 119 -7.98 -17.55 12.75
CA GLN A 119 -6.57 -17.83 13.06
C GLN A 119 -6.03 -17.04 14.29
N GLY A 120 -6.89 -16.80 15.28
CA GLY A 120 -6.54 -16.04 16.49
C GLY A 120 -6.59 -14.52 16.33
N TYR A 121 -6.93 -14.00 15.15
CA TYR A 121 -7.09 -12.57 14.92
C TYR A 121 -8.52 -12.10 15.15
N GLU A 122 -8.67 -11.12 16.03
CA GLU A 122 -9.93 -10.46 16.38
C GLU A 122 -10.38 -9.45 15.31
N LYS A 123 -11.67 -9.46 14.99
CA LYS A 123 -12.27 -8.49 14.06
C LYS A 123 -12.48 -7.15 14.75
N HIS A 124 -12.06 -6.09 14.08
CA HIS A 124 -12.14 -4.72 14.62
C HIS A 124 -12.22 -3.71 13.50
N TRP A 125 -12.47 -2.46 13.86
CA TRP A 125 -12.49 -1.36 12.89
C TRP A 125 -11.09 -1.18 12.30
N ARG A 126 -10.99 -1.41 10.99
CA ARG A 126 -9.81 -1.13 10.18
C ARG A 126 -10.27 -0.66 8.81
N GLY A 127 -9.67 0.41 8.32
CA GLY A 127 -10.01 0.94 7.02
C GLY A 127 -9.13 2.10 6.61
N THR A 128 -9.09 2.32 5.31
CA THR A 128 -8.39 3.45 4.70
C THR A 128 -9.12 4.76 5.00
N VAL A 129 -8.35 5.77 5.39
CA VAL A 129 -8.78 7.17 5.43
C VAL A 129 -8.05 7.95 4.35
N ILE A 130 -8.63 9.09 3.96
CA ILE A 130 -8.00 10.05 3.07
C ILE A 130 -7.69 11.33 3.85
N ALA A 131 -6.47 11.82 3.71
CA ALA A 131 -6.00 13.08 4.27
C ALA A 131 -5.41 13.95 3.15
N VAL A 132 -5.48 15.27 3.28
CA VAL A 132 -5.11 16.21 2.21
C VAL A 132 -4.06 17.21 2.68
N SER A 133 -3.18 17.60 1.76
CA SER A 133 -2.16 18.63 1.95
C SER A 133 -1.98 19.44 0.67
N ASP A 134 -1.55 20.69 0.82
CA ASP A 134 -1.10 21.53 -0.31
C ASP A 134 0.35 21.25 -0.71
N SER A 135 1.07 20.42 0.07
CA SER A 135 2.46 20.04 -0.15
C SER A 135 2.65 18.51 -0.02
N PRO A 136 3.51 17.88 -0.84
CA PRO A 136 3.84 16.47 -0.64
C PRO A 136 4.55 16.23 0.70
N ALA A 137 5.21 17.25 1.27
CA ALA A 137 5.85 17.19 2.58
C ALA A 137 4.87 17.31 3.76
N GLY A 138 3.55 17.33 3.52
CA GLY A 138 2.54 17.54 4.54
C GLY A 138 2.57 18.96 5.17
N PRO A 139 1.97 19.13 6.37
CA PRO A 139 1.22 18.12 7.09
C PRO A 139 -0.08 17.74 6.36
N PHE A 140 -0.45 16.47 6.39
CA PHE A 140 -1.72 15.98 5.85
C PHE A 140 -2.82 16.08 6.90
N GLU A 141 -3.96 16.66 6.52
CA GLU A 141 -5.14 16.79 7.37
C GLU A 141 -6.20 15.78 6.97
N MET A 142 -6.64 14.92 7.92
CA MET A 142 -7.66 13.91 7.65
C MET A 142 -8.98 14.56 7.25
N ILE A 143 -9.55 14.15 6.11
CA ILE A 143 -10.77 14.74 5.56
C ILE A 143 -11.98 14.39 6.45
N ASN A 144 -12.10 13.11 6.85
CA ASN A 144 -13.19 12.63 7.69
C ASN A 144 -12.64 11.90 8.94
N PRO A 145 -12.66 12.55 10.12
CA PRO A 145 -12.18 11.94 11.36
C PRO A 145 -13.18 10.94 11.98
N GLU A 146 -14.42 10.85 11.49
CA GLU A 146 -15.47 10.07 12.15
C GLU A 146 -15.57 8.62 11.64
N ALA A 147 -15.09 8.34 10.43
CA ALA A 147 -15.16 7.01 9.82
C ALA A 147 -14.08 6.77 8.74
N PRO A 148 -13.75 5.50 8.41
CA PRO A 148 -13.03 5.16 7.19
C PRO A 148 -13.87 5.44 5.93
N VAL A 149 -13.23 5.38 4.75
CA VAL A 149 -13.89 5.65 3.45
C VAL A 149 -14.96 4.59 3.14
N VAL A 150 -14.63 3.32 3.36
CA VAL A 150 -15.58 2.19 3.28
C VAL A 150 -16.21 1.96 4.65
N SER A 151 -17.40 1.37 4.69
CA SER A 151 -18.14 1.11 5.93
C SER A 151 -17.26 0.52 7.03
N SER A 152 -17.35 1.07 8.24
CA SER A 152 -16.60 0.61 9.41
C SER A 152 -16.96 -0.81 9.88
N THR A 153 -18.03 -1.40 9.33
CA THR A 153 -18.40 -2.81 9.54
C THR A 153 -17.63 -3.77 8.63
N GLN A 154 -16.88 -3.24 7.66
CA GLN A 154 -15.95 -3.99 6.81
C GLN A 154 -14.53 -3.69 7.28
N MET A 155 -13.76 -4.74 7.48
CA MET A 155 -12.36 -4.71 7.83
C MET A 155 -11.59 -4.61 6.51
N THR A 156 -11.07 -3.42 6.22
CA THR A 156 -10.45 -3.09 4.92
C THR A 156 -9.07 -2.49 5.12
N LEU A 157 -8.24 -2.56 4.09
CA LEU A 157 -6.88 -2.04 4.10
C LEU A 157 -6.39 -1.70 2.69
N ASP A 158 -5.21 -1.09 2.62
CA ASP A 158 -4.41 -0.80 1.43
C ASP A 158 -5.18 -0.12 0.30
N GLY A 159 -5.93 0.93 0.65
CA GLY A 159 -6.66 1.73 -0.33
C GLY A 159 -5.73 2.58 -1.19
N THR A 160 -5.82 2.45 -2.50
CA THR A 160 -5.10 3.23 -3.51
C THR A 160 -6.07 4.06 -4.37
N LEU A 161 -5.60 5.19 -4.90
CA LEU A 161 -6.37 6.00 -5.84
C LEU A 161 -6.20 5.47 -7.27
N TYR A 162 -7.32 5.29 -7.98
CA TYR A 162 -7.35 4.97 -9.40
C TYR A 162 -8.27 5.94 -10.15
N MET A 163 -7.82 6.44 -11.30
CA MET A 163 -8.65 7.23 -12.22
C MET A 163 -9.08 6.34 -13.40
N ASP A 164 -10.38 6.23 -13.63
CA ASP A 164 -10.91 5.45 -14.74
C ASP A 164 -10.81 6.18 -16.09
N GLU A 165 -11.29 5.56 -17.17
CA GLU A 165 -11.25 6.12 -18.53
C GLU A 165 -12.13 7.36 -18.72
N GLN A 166 -12.94 7.72 -17.73
CA GLN A 166 -13.77 8.93 -17.71
C GLN A 166 -13.21 9.99 -16.76
N ASP A 167 -11.98 9.80 -16.24
CA ASP A 167 -11.37 10.65 -15.21
C ASP A 167 -12.21 10.71 -13.91
N GLU A 168 -13.00 9.66 -13.62
CA GLU A 168 -13.70 9.52 -12.36
C GLU A 168 -12.79 8.83 -11.33
N PRO A 169 -12.74 9.32 -10.09
CA PRO A 169 -11.89 8.76 -9.06
C PRO A 169 -12.51 7.52 -8.42
N TRP A 170 -11.68 6.52 -8.18
CA TRP A 170 -12.00 5.29 -7.47
C TRP A 170 -10.98 5.06 -6.37
N MET A 171 -11.45 4.52 -5.25
CA MET A 171 -10.56 3.83 -4.32
C MET A 171 -10.61 2.34 -4.65
N VAL A 172 -9.46 1.75 -4.91
CA VAL A 172 -9.30 0.28 -4.96
C VAL A 172 -8.63 -0.15 -3.67
N TYR A 173 -9.13 -1.19 -3.01
CA TYR A 173 -8.69 -1.58 -1.67
C TYR A 173 -8.84 -3.09 -1.44
N CYS A 174 -8.26 -3.59 -0.36
CA CYS A 174 -8.41 -4.98 0.06
C CYS A 174 -9.49 -5.13 1.13
N HIS A 175 -10.42 -6.06 0.95
CA HIS A 175 -11.31 -6.54 2.00
C HIS A 175 -10.63 -7.70 2.71
N GLU A 176 -10.34 -7.49 3.98
CA GLU A 176 -9.38 -8.30 4.70
C GLU A 176 -9.85 -9.74 4.92
N TRP A 177 -8.93 -10.68 4.69
CA TRP A 177 -9.12 -12.11 4.86
C TRP A 177 -9.56 -12.51 6.28
N ILE A 178 -9.25 -11.71 7.32
CA ILE A 178 -9.74 -11.93 8.68
C ILE A 178 -11.28 -11.90 8.73
N GLN A 179 -11.92 -11.13 7.83
CA GLN A 179 -13.36 -11.09 7.71
C GLN A 179 -13.90 -12.00 6.61
N THR A 180 -13.20 -12.13 5.48
CA THR A 180 -13.72 -12.82 4.29
C THR A 180 -13.21 -14.26 4.12
N ILE A 181 -12.19 -14.68 4.88
CA ILE A 181 -11.39 -15.91 4.71
C ILE A 181 -10.58 -15.92 3.41
N ASP A 182 -11.24 -15.69 2.28
CA ASP A 182 -10.63 -15.43 0.99
C ASP A 182 -10.65 -13.92 0.73
N GLY A 183 -9.49 -13.28 0.93
CA GLY A 183 -9.31 -11.85 0.73
C GLY A 183 -9.76 -11.42 -0.66
N THR A 184 -10.36 -10.23 -0.75
CA THR A 184 -10.81 -9.67 -2.01
C THR A 184 -10.15 -8.34 -2.27
N ILE A 185 -9.93 -8.00 -3.54
CA ILE A 185 -9.66 -6.61 -3.93
C ILE A 185 -10.96 -6.07 -4.54
N GLU A 186 -11.38 -4.92 -4.05
CA GLU A 186 -12.65 -4.28 -4.39
C GLU A 186 -12.42 -2.83 -4.83
N GLY A 187 -13.31 -2.30 -5.66
CA GLY A 187 -13.30 -0.91 -6.10
C GLY A 187 -14.58 -0.19 -5.67
N VAL A 188 -14.46 1.02 -5.15
CA VAL A 188 -15.58 1.91 -4.86
C VAL A 188 -15.31 3.29 -5.46
N ARG A 189 -16.32 3.90 -6.10
CA ARG A 189 -16.16 5.23 -6.67
C ARG A 189 -16.04 6.25 -5.54
N LEU A 190 -15.25 7.30 -5.74
CA LEU A 190 -15.17 8.45 -4.84
C LEU A 190 -15.91 9.65 -5.46
N ASP A 191 -16.28 10.61 -4.63
CA ASP A 191 -16.65 11.93 -5.13
C ASP A 191 -15.45 12.70 -5.69
N ALA A 192 -15.73 13.78 -6.41
CA ALA A 192 -14.73 14.53 -7.15
C ALA A 192 -13.71 15.26 -6.26
N ASP A 193 -13.96 15.37 -4.95
CA ASP A 193 -13.04 15.92 -3.95
C ASP A 193 -12.43 14.83 -3.03
N LEU A 194 -12.70 13.56 -3.34
CA LEU A 194 -12.21 12.36 -2.64
C LEU A 194 -12.66 12.25 -1.18
N SER A 195 -13.64 13.04 -0.74
CA SER A 195 -14.11 13.05 0.64
C SER A 195 -14.95 11.84 1.02
N THR A 196 -15.66 11.23 0.06
CA THR A 196 -16.67 10.21 0.35
C THR A 196 -16.78 9.17 -0.77
N ALA A 197 -17.02 7.91 -0.39
CA ALA A 197 -17.39 6.84 -1.32
C ALA A 197 -18.80 7.02 -1.88
N ILE A 198 -19.00 6.70 -3.17
CA ILE A 198 -20.29 6.78 -3.86
C ILE A 198 -20.72 5.40 -4.34
N GLY A 199 -21.85 4.92 -3.81
CA GLY A 199 -22.45 3.65 -4.19
C GLY A 199 -21.83 2.46 -3.47
N GLU A 200 -22.15 1.26 -3.96
CA GLU A 200 -21.66 0.01 -3.39
C GLU A 200 -20.32 -0.40 -4.02
N PRO A 201 -19.40 -1.00 -3.26
CA PRO A 201 -18.18 -1.56 -3.81
C PRO A 201 -18.44 -2.70 -4.82
N MET A 202 -17.50 -2.86 -5.74
CA MET A 202 -17.48 -3.97 -6.70
C MET A 202 -16.25 -4.85 -6.47
N THR A 203 -16.45 -6.16 -6.30
CA THR A 203 -15.34 -7.10 -6.21
C THR A 203 -14.63 -7.24 -7.56
N LEU A 204 -13.32 -7.04 -7.57
CA LEU A 204 -12.46 -7.10 -8.74
C LEU A 204 -11.79 -8.48 -8.87
N LEU A 205 -11.25 -8.98 -7.77
CA LEU A 205 -10.64 -10.31 -7.68
C LEU A 205 -10.73 -10.86 -6.26
N GLN A 206 -10.58 -12.19 -6.15
CA GLN A 206 -10.41 -12.91 -4.89
C GLN A 206 -9.04 -13.60 -4.93
N ALA A 207 -8.33 -13.68 -3.81
CA ALA A 207 -6.97 -14.24 -3.81
C ALA A 207 -6.96 -15.69 -4.31
N SER A 208 -7.90 -16.53 -3.90
CA SER A 208 -7.98 -17.94 -4.32
C SER A 208 -8.11 -18.14 -5.84
N SER A 209 -8.52 -17.11 -6.58
CA SER A 209 -8.60 -17.14 -8.05
C SER A 209 -7.23 -17.24 -8.75
N ALA A 210 -6.13 -16.99 -8.02
CA ALA A 210 -4.78 -17.13 -8.55
C ALA A 210 -4.40 -18.62 -8.74
N PRO A 211 -4.06 -19.06 -9.96
CA PRO A 211 -3.73 -20.48 -10.23
C PRO A 211 -2.53 -21.00 -9.43
N TRP A 212 -1.58 -20.14 -9.10
CA TRP A 212 -0.38 -20.49 -8.33
C TRP A 212 -0.66 -20.63 -6.82
N LEU A 213 -1.73 -20.03 -6.28
CA LEU A 213 -2.20 -20.24 -4.91
C LEU A 213 -3.02 -21.53 -4.78
N SER A 214 -3.96 -21.74 -5.70
CA SER A 214 -4.87 -22.90 -5.65
C SER A 214 -4.15 -24.25 -5.82
N GLN A 215 -3.00 -24.27 -6.52
CA GLN A 215 -2.19 -25.48 -6.68
C GLN A 215 -1.52 -25.95 -5.37
N GLN A 216 -1.31 -25.08 -4.38
CA GLN A 216 -0.71 -25.46 -3.10
C GLN A 216 -1.66 -26.25 -2.18
N GLN A 217 -2.97 -26.06 -2.32
CA GLN A 217 -3.95 -26.75 -1.47
C GLN A 217 -4.10 -28.24 -1.76
N HIS A 218 -3.70 -28.69 -2.95
CA HIS A 218 -3.68 -30.12 -3.25
C HIS A 218 -2.60 -30.90 -2.47
N ALA A 219 -1.76 -30.21 -1.68
CA ALA A 219 -0.67 -30.79 -0.90
C ALA A 219 -0.85 -30.72 0.64
N LEU A 220 -1.91 -30.10 1.16
CA LEU A 220 -2.16 -30.02 2.61
C LEU A 220 -3.22 -31.03 3.04
N GLU A 221 -2.80 -32.03 3.83
CA GLU A 221 -3.69 -32.89 4.60
C GLU A 221 -4.10 -32.18 5.91
N ASP A 222 -5.38 -32.29 6.26
CA ASP A 222 -6.06 -31.96 7.53
C ASP A 222 -6.49 -30.50 7.88
N GLN A 223 -7.83 -30.34 7.91
CA GLN A 223 -8.70 -29.58 8.83
C GLN A 223 -8.47 -28.09 9.20
N GLU A 224 -7.44 -27.39 8.73
CA GLU A 224 -7.34 -25.94 8.93
C GLU A 224 -8.07 -25.14 7.83
N ILE A 225 -8.74 -24.05 8.23
CA ILE A 225 -9.36 -23.10 7.29
C ILE A 225 -8.23 -22.47 6.49
N SER A 226 -8.16 -22.77 5.18
CA SER A 226 -7.27 -22.05 4.26
C SER A 226 -7.74 -20.62 4.13
N VAL A 227 -6.89 -19.69 4.55
CA VAL A 227 -7.09 -18.24 4.36
C VAL A 227 -6.23 -17.78 3.19
N TYR A 228 -6.69 -16.76 2.47
CA TYR A 228 -5.96 -16.20 1.35
C TYR A 228 -5.85 -14.71 1.50
N VAL A 229 -4.62 -14.21 1.56
CA VAL A 229 -4.35 -12.79 1.78
C VAL A 229 -4.40 -12.05 0.43
N THR A 230 -4.96 -10.85 0.46
CA THR A 230 -4.82 -9.84 -0.58
C THR A 230 -4.32 -8.57 0.09
N ASP A 231 -3.16 -8.07 -0.34
CA ASP A 231 -2.55 -6.83 0.16
C ASP A 231 -2.01 -5.98 -1.00
N GLY A 232 -1.71 -4.70 -0.73
CA GLY A 232 -0.87 -3.83 -1.55
C GLY A 232 -1.30 -3.67 -3.00
N CYS A 233 -2.57 -3.29 -3.23
CA CYS A 233 -3.10 -3.14 -4.57
C CYS A 233 -2.72 -1.79 -5.22
N GLN A 234 -2.30 -1.81 -6.48
CA GLN A 234 -2.01 -0.58 -7.24
C GLN A 234 -2.21 -0.77 -8.73
N LEU A 235 -2.83 0.20 -9.41
CA LEU A 235 -3.24 0.04 -10.80
C LEU A 235 -2.49 1.00 -11.73
N TYR A 236 -2.02 0.46 -12.86
CA TYR A 236 -1.41 1.23 -13.92
C TYR A 236 -1.80 0.70 -15.29
N ARG A 237 -1.76 1.59 -16.28
CA ARG A 237 -1.87 1.21 -17.69
C ARG A 237 -0.49 1.07 -18.31
N THR A 238 -0.30 0.00 -19.07
CA THR A 238 0.84 -0.12 -19.98
C THR A 238 0.76 0.92 -21.09
N PHE A 239 1.85 1.14 -21.82
CA PHE A 239 1.88 2.05 -22.98
C PHE A 239 0.89 1.63 -24.08
N SER A 240 0.50 0.35 -24.14
CA SER A 240 -0.51 -0.14 -25.09
C SER A 240 -1.95 -0.04 -24.58
N GLY A 241 -2.15 0.48 -23.36
CA GLY A 241 -3.44 0.72 -22.73
C GLY A 241 -3.99 -0.45 -21.91
N LYS A 242 -3.21 -1.52 -21.70
CA LYS A 242 -3.63 -2.65 -20.86
C LYS A 242 -3.63 -2.23 -19.40
N LEU A 243 -4.75 -2.44 -18.72
CA LEU A 243 -4.88 -2.16 -17.29
C LEU A 243 -4.30 -3.35 -16.50
N MET A 244 -3.32 -3.04 -15.67
CA MET A 244 -2.61 -3.96 -14.80
C MET A 244 -2.87 -3.56 -13.34
N MET A 245 -2.90 -4.55 -12.46
CA MET A 245 -3.02 -4.35 -11.02
C MET A 245 -1.89 -5.12 -10.33
N LEU A 246 -1.00 -4.41 -9.64
CA LEU A 246 -0.14 -5.01 -8.63
C LEU A 246 -0.98 -5.39 -7.42
N TRP A 247 -0.62 -6.50 -6.78
CA TRP A 247 -1.12 -6.91 -5.47
C TRP A 247 -0.13 -7.89 -4.84
N SER A 248 -0.34 -8.28 -3.60
CA SER A 248 0.53 -9.21 -2.86
C SER A 248 -0.26 -10.28 -2.12
N SER A 249 0.38 -11.41 -1.88
CA SER A 249 -0.16 -12.55 -1.15
C SER A 249 0.99 -13.45 -0.68
N TYR A 250 0.69 -14.67 -0.25
CA TYR A 250 1.66 -15.65 0.23
C TYR A 250 1.70 -16.89 -0.66
N GLU A 251 2.88 -17.23 -1.18
CA GLU A 251 3.15 -18.53 -1.79
C GLU A 251 3.80 -19.42 -0.72
N GLY A 252 2.99 -20.26 -0.06
CA GLY A 252 3.40 -20.98 1.15
C GLY A 252 3.63 -19.99 2.30
N ASP A 253 4.78 -20.05 2.95
CA ASP A 253 5.16 -19.13 4.03
C ASP A 253 5.93 -17.89 3.52
N SER A 254 5.99 -17.66 2.19
CA SER A 254 6.77 -16.56 1.61
C SER A 254 5.86 -15.49 1.01
N TYR A 255 6.03 -14.25 1.44
CA TYR A 255 5.33 -13.11 0.85
C TYR A 255 5.80 -12.84 -0.58
N VAL A 256 4.87 -12.60 -1.50
CA VAL A 256 5.16 -12.43 -2.93
C VAL A 256 4.46 -11.22 -3.53
N GLN A 257 5.19 -10.51 -4.39
CA GLN A 257 4.65 -9.47 -5.25
C GLN A 257 4.07 -10.12 -6.49
N THR A 258 2.79 -9.87 -6.76
CA THR A 258 2.08 -10.41 -7.91
C THR A 258 1.43 -9.31 -8.75
N ILE A 259 0.86 -9.71 -9.89
CA ILE A 259 0.23 -8.82 -10.87
C ILE A 259 -0.93 -9.52 -11.57
N ALA A 260 -2.00 -8.78 -11.79
CA ALA A 260 -3.17 -9.19 -12.56
C ALA A 260 -3.40 -8.26 -13.76
N ARG A 261 -4.09 -8.76 -14.78
CA ARG A 261 -4.43 -8.02 -16.00
C ARG A 261 -5.95 -7.98 -16.20
N SER A 262 -6.50 -6.80 -16.42
CA SER A 262 -7.90 -6.69 -16.85
C SER A 262 -8.01 -7.09 -18.32
N ILE A 263 -8.81 -8.13 -18.58
CA ILE A 263 -9.07 -8.64 -19.93
C ILE A 263 -9.88 -7.64 -20.75
N SER A 264 -10.83 -6.94 -20.13
CA SER A 264 -11.62 -5.90 -20.79
C SER A 264 -10.87 -4.59 -20.96
N GLY A 265 -9.81 -4.37 -20.17
CA GLY A 265 -9.11 -3.09 -20.08
C GLY A 265 -9.77 -2.08 -19.14
N THR A 266 -10.89 -2.44 -18.49
CA THR A 266 -11.64 -1.60 -17.54
C THR A 266 -11.52 -2.15 -16.12
N LEU A 267 -11.84 -1.34 -15.11
CA LEU A 267 -11.76 -1.74 -13.70
C LEU A 267 -12.63 -2.97 -13.40
N ALA A 268 -13.80 -3.07 -14.01
CA ALA A 268 -14.75 -4.17 -13.81
C ALA A 268 -14.22 -5.57 -14.23
N GLY A 269 -13.04 -5.65 -14.85
CA GLY A 269 -12.45 -6.91 -15.26
C GLY A 269 -13.19 -7.56 -16.44
N PRO A 270 -13.19 -8.89 -16.58
CA PRO A 270 -12.61 -9.86 -15.65
C PRO A 270 -11.09 -9.73 -15.54
N TRP A 271 -10.54 -10.14 -14.40
CA TRP A 271 -9.12 -10.07 -14.09
C TRP A 271 -8.45 -11.44 -14.28
N GLU A 272 -7.39 -11.46 -15.08
CA GLU A 272 -6.50 -12.61 -15.25
C GLU A 272 -5.31 -12.47 -14.31
N GLN A 273 -5.13 -13.45 -13.43
CA GLN A 273 -4.00 -13.53 -12.51
C GLN A 273 -2.77 -14.02 -13.26
N LEU A 274 -1.66 -13.28 -13.21
CA LEU A 274 -0.40 -13.67 -13.81
C LEU A 274 0.52 -14.32 -12.75
N GLU A 275 1.66 -14.84 -13.20
CA GLU A 275 2.70 -15.35 -12.31
C GLU A 275 3.28 -14.22 -11.42
N PRO A 276 3.69 -14.53 -10.16
CA PRO A 276 4.32 -13.55 -9.29
C PRO A 276 5.53 -12.86 -9.95
N LEU A 277 5.61 -11.54 -9.77
CA LEU A 277 6.69 -10.70 -10.29
C LEU A 277 7.97 -10.83 -9.47
N VAL A 278 7.84 -10.80 -8.14
CA VAL A 278 8.96 -10.88 -7.20
C VAL A 278 8.59 -11.88 -6.10
N LYS A 279 9.52 -12.78 -5.80
CA LYS A 279 9.40 -13.78 -4.72
C LYS A 279 10.42 -13.45 -3.63
N GLU A 280 10.70 -14.41 -2.75
CA GLU A 280 11.72 -14.32 -1.70
C GLU A 280 11.34 -13.33 -0.59
N ASP A 281 10.11 -13.47 -0.08
CA ASP A 281 9.59 -12.68 1.04
C ASP A 281 9.56 -11.17 0.73
N SER A 282 9.02 -10.85 -0.45
CA SER A 282 9.02 -9.52 -1.05
C SER A 282 7.62 -9.20 -1.54
N GLY A 283 7.05 -8.06 -1.14
CA GLY A 283 5.72 -7.67 -1.56
C GLY A 283 5.35 -6.26 -1.17
N HIS A 284 4.07 -5.95 -1.28
CA HIS A 284 3.50 -4.60 -1.19
C HIS A 284 4.31 -3.60 -2.04
N GLY A 285 4.49 -3.95 -3.30
CA GLY A 285 5.28 -3.21 -4.25
C GLY A 285 4.46 -2.21 -5.04
N MET A 286 5.03 -1.03 -5.24
CA MET A 286 4.41 0.10 -5.93
C MET A 286 5.24 0.53 -7.13
N LEU A 287 4.60 0.73 -8.28
CA LEU A 287 5.23 1.32 -9.45
C LEU A 287 5.27 2.84 -9.33
N PHE A 288 6.35 3.41 -9.85
CA PHE A 288 6.46 4.83 -10.15
C PHE A 288 7.38 5.03 -11.36
N GLN A 289 7.39 6.23 -11.93
CA GLN A 289 8.34 6.60 -12.96
C GLN A 289 9.36 7.59 -12.40
N THR A 290 10.63 7.43 -12.78
CA THR A 290 11.65 8.45 -12.54
C THR A 290 11.36 9.71 -13.37
N PHE A 291 12.07 10.80 -13.09
CA PHE A 291 11.98 12.01 -13.92
C PHE A 291 12.40 11.80 -15.38
N ASP A 292 13.17 10.75 -15.66
CA ASP A 292 13.54 10.31 -17.01
C ASP A 292 12.56 9.27 -17.61
N GLN A 293 11.39 9.09 -17.00
CA GLN A 293 10.32 8.17 -17.43
C GLN A 293 10.69 6.68 -17.39
N GLN A 294 11.74 6.30 -16.64
CA GLN A 294 12.05 4.90 -16.37
C GLN A 294 11.07 4.35 -15.32
N TRP A 295 10.41 3.23 -15.64
CA TRP A 295 9.57 2.52 -14.69
C TRP A 295 10.42 1.85 -13.62
N MET A 296 10.02 2.05 -12.37
CA MET A 296 10.62 1.46 -11.17
C MET A 296 9.53 0.77 -10.35
N LEU A 297 9.89 -0.32 -9.68
CA LEU A 297 9.10 -0.95 -8.64
C LEU A 297 9.85 -0.79 -7.32
N ILE A 298 9.21 -0.15 -6.34
CA ILE A 298 9.68 -0.16 -4.96
C ILE A 298 8.85 -1.15 -4.15
N LEU A 299 9.47 -1.96 -3.31
CA LEU A 299 8.79 -2.91 -2.42
C LEU A 299 9.59 -3.12 -1.14
N HIS A 300 9.04 -3.85 -0.16
CA HIS A 300 9.78 -4.20 1.06
C HIS A 300 10.23 -5.66 1.10
N ARG A 301 11.36 -5.92 1.78
CA ARG A 301 11.90 -7.26 2.06
C ARG A 301 12.90 -7.21 3.23
N PRO A 302 12.99 -8.23 4.11
CA PRO A 302 11.98 -9.26 4.35
C PRO A 302 10.69 -8.63 4.92
N PHE A 303 9.64 -9.40 5.17
CA PHE A 303 8.39 -8.89 5.76
C PHE A 303 8.61 -8.32 7.17
N ASP A 304 9.44 -8.97 8.00
CA ASP A 304 9.57 -8.65 9.42
C ASP A 304 10.25 -7.30 9.72
N MET A 305 9.59 -6.47 10.52
CA MET A 305 10.17 -5.27 11.12
C MET A 305 10.97 -5.59 12.40
N PRO A 306 12.10 -4.89 12.68
CA PRO A 306 12.65 -3.76 11.93
C PRO A 306 13.68 -4.17 10.87
N ALA A 307 13.68 -5.42 10.40
CA ALA A 307 14.64 -5.90 9.39
C ALA A 307 14.25 -5.50 7.96
N SER A 308 12.95 -5.29 7.71
CA SER A 308 12.40 -4.89 6.41
C SER A 308 13.03 -3.62 5.85
N ARG A 309 13.39 -3.63 4.57
CA ARG A 309 13.99 -2.51 3.83
C ARG A 309 13.31 -2.33 2.48
N CYS A 310 13.42 -1.12 1.94
CA CYS A 310 13.01 -0.86 0.56
C CYS A 310 14.00 -1.48 -0.44
N TYR A 311 13.47 -2.09 -1.49
CA TYR A 311 14.21 -2.54 -2.66
C TYR A 311 13.64 -1.88 -3.91
N LEU A 312 14.53 -1.41 -4.79
CA LEU A 312 14.18 -0.83 -6.08
C LEU A 312 14.54 -1.80 -7.20
N TYR A 313 13.58 -2.02 -8.10
CA TYR A 313 13.77 -2.80 -9.32
C TYR A 313 13.44 -1.95 -10.53
N GLU A 314 14.29 -2.03 -11.55
CA GLU A 314 13.93 -1.50 -12.87
C GLU A 314 12.85 -2.38 -13.50
N ILE A 315 11.80 -1.74 -14.00
CA ILE A 315 10.67 -2.38 -14.66
C ILE A 315 10.68 -2.04 -16.15
N GLU A 316 10.39 -3.04 -16.96
CA GLU A 316 10.11 -2.86 -18.37
C GLU A 316 8.60 -2.98 -18.60
N ASP A 317 8.03 -1.95 -19.21
CA ASP A 317 6.71 -2.01 -19.81
C ASP A 317 6.81 -2.60 -21.22
N THR A 318 6.32 -3.83 -21.39
CA THR A 318 6.33 -4.54 -22.68
C THR A 318 5.12 -4.21 -23.56
N GLY A 319 4.21 -3.36 -23.07
CA GLY A 319 2.91 -3.09 -23.68
C GLY A 319 1.87 -4.13 -23.28
N ASP A 320 2.24 -5.40 -23.15
CA ASP A 320 1.36 -6.48 -22.69
C ASP A 320 1.27 -6.58 -21.16
N ARG A 321 2.38 -6.29 -20.49
CA ARG A 321 2.56 -6.34 -19.03
C ARG A 321 3.79 -5.55 -18.58
N PHE A 322 3.88 -5.28 -17.28
CA PHE A 322 5.13 -4.90 -16.61
C PHE A 322 5.96 -6.13 -16.25
N ARG A 323 7.29 -6.08 -16.41
CA ARG A 323 8.22 -7.15 -16.04
C ARG A 323 9.48 -6.59 -15.38
N LEU A 324 10.12 -7.37 -14.51
CA LEU A 324 11.48 -7.06 -14.04
C LEU A 324 12.46 -7.00 -15.20
N LYS A 325 13.31 -5.98 -15.22
CA LYS A 325 14.44 -5.92 -16.14
C LYS A 325 15.57 -6.79 -15.57
N HIS A 326 16.09 -7.71 -16.36
CA HIS A 326 17.03 -8.77 -15.90
C HIS A 326 18.39 -8.27 -15.37
N SER A 327 18.65 -6.97 -15.32
CA SER A 327 19.85 -6.38 -14.72
C SER A 327 19.53 -5.88 -13.31
N ILE A 328 19.81 -6.68 -12.28
CA ILE A 328 19.84 -6.21 -10.90
C ILE A 328 21.06 -5.30 -10.78
N ALA A 329 20.84 -3.98 -10.82
CA ALA A 329 21.79 -3.05 -10.23
C ALA A 329 21.52 -3.07 -8.72
N THR A 330 22.36 -3.79 -7.99
CA THR A 330 22.47 -3.56 -6.55
C THR A 330 23.04 -2.15 -6.37
N LEU A 331 22.21 -1.19 -6.01
CA LEU A 331 22.65 0.13 -5.54
C LEU A 331 22.99 0.07 -4.05
#